data_AF-A0A840GJX2-F1
#
_entry.id   AF-A0A840GJX2-F1
#
_cell.length_a   1.000
_cell.length_b   1.000
_cell.length_c   1.000
_cell.angle_alpha   90.00
_cell.angle_beta   90.00
_cell.angle_gamma   90.00
#
_symmetry.space_group_name_H-M   'P 1'
#
loop_
_entity.id
_entity.type
_entity.pdbx_description
1 polymer ?
#
loop_
_entity_poly.entity_id
_entity_poly.type
_entity_poly.pdbx_seq_one_letter_code
_entity_poly.pdbx_strand_id
1 'polypeptide(L)' 'MERQPVNSTNLISVGYDEDSSTLEVEFKAGVYRYYNVPAFEYERLMAANSHGVYFNANIRDNYPSERA' A
#
# COMPACT_ATOMS: atom_id res chain seq x y z
N MET A 1 -11.05 5.89 -5.94
CA MET A 1 -10.54 5.05 -4.84
C MET A 1 -10.56 5.86 -3.54
N GLU A 2 -11.02 5.29 -2.41
CA GLU A 2 -10.95 5.92 -1.07
C GLU A 2 -9.89 5.20 -0.21
N ARG A 3 -8.96 5.96 0.37
CA ARG A 3 -7.89 5.40 1.22
C ARG A 3 -8.44 5.07 2.61
N GLN A 4 -8.10 3.89 3.12
CA GLN A 4 -8.44 3.44 4.46
C GLN A 4 -7.29 3.74 5.43
N PRO A 5 -7.54 4.36 6.60
CA PRO A 5 -6.51 4.60 7.60
C PRO A 5 -6.03 3.28 8.19
N VAL A 6 -4.71 3.12 8.33
CA VAL A 6 -4.10 1.90 8.88
C VAL A 6 -3.30 2.22 10.14
N ASN A 7 -3.26 1.27 11.08
CA ASN A 7 -2.42 1.40 12.26
C ASN A 7 -0.99 0.94 11.92
N SER A 8 -0.09 1.89 11.74
CA SER A 8 1.33 1.63 11.45
C SER A 8 2.19 2.81 11.89
N THR A 9 3.47 2.55 12.14
CA THR A 9 4.42 3.60 12.54
C THR A 9 4.67 4.61 11.41
N ASN A 10 4.68 4.15 10.16
CA ASN A 10 5.07 4.94 8.99
C ASN A 10 3.96 5.10 7.94
N LEU A 11 3.01 4.16 7.86
CA LEU A 11 1.87 4.24 6.94
C LEU A 11 0.71 4.94 7.68
N ILE A 12 0.09 5.91 7.00
CA ILE A 12 -1.06 6.67 7.49
C ILE A 12 -2.35 6.06 6.93
N SER A 13 -2.40 5.90 5.62
CA SER A 13 -3.55 5.35 4.91
C SER A 13 -3.12 4.54 3.70
N VAL A 14 -3.94 3.57 3.31
CA VAL A 14 -3.70 2.67 2.18
C VAL A 14 -4.96 2.62 1.35
N GLY A 15 -4.80 2.66 0.03
CA GLY A 15 -5.88 2.40 -0.89
C GLY A 15 -5.42 1.54 -2.05
N TYR A 16 -6.35 0.76 -2.61
CA TYR A 16 -6.18 0.04 -3.85
C TYR A 16 -7.23 0.38 -4.91
N ASP A 17 -6.79 0.58 -6.14
CA ASP A 17 -7.62 0.79 -7.33
C ASP A 17 -7.57 -0.46 -8.20
N GLU A 18 -8.69 -1.19 -8.28
CA GLU A 18 -8.77 -2.47 -8.97
C GLU A 18 -8.64 -2.33 -10.50
N ASP A 19 -9.22 -1.27 -11.08
CA ASP A 19 -9.22 -1.02 -12.52
C ASP A 19 -7.80 -0.80 -13.06
N SER A 20 -6.95 -0.11 -12.28
CA SER A 20 -5.57 0.19 -12.65
C SER A 20 -4.53 -0.72 -11.98
N SER A 21 -4.96 -1.64 -11.09
CA SER A 21 -4.07 -2.46 -10.25
C SER A 21 -3.01 -1.61 -9.53
N THR A 22 -3.45 -0.46 -9.00
CA THR A 22 -2.59 0.53 -8.35
C THR A 22 -2.86 0.58 -6.85
N LEU A 23 -1.83 0.36 -6.06
CA LEU A 23 -1.86 0.54 -4.61
C LEU A 23 -1.30 1.92 -4.27
N GLU A 24 -2.13 2.79 -3.71
CA GLU A 24 -1.72 4.09 -3.18
C GLU A 24 -1.49 3.99 -1.67
N VAL A 25 -0.29 4.37 -1.22
CA VAL A 25 0.10 4.32 0.19
C VAL A 25 0.54 5.71 0.63
N GLU A 26 -0.13 6.23 1.63
CA GLU A 26 0.24 7.48 2.28
C GLU A 26 1.19 7.18 3.44
N PHE A 27 2.39 7.72 3.35
CA PHE A 27 3.37 7.71 4.43
C PHE A 27 3.42 9.09 5.08
N LYS A 28 3.98 9.14 6.30
CA LYS A 28 4.36 10.43 6.93
C LYS A 28 5.27 11.30 6.07
N ALA A 29 6.01 10.71 5.12
CA ALA A 29 6.93 11.41 4.23
C ALA A 29 6.31 11.84 2.88
N GLY A 30 5.08 11.42 2.59
CA GLY A 30 4.40 11.68 1.30
C GLY A 30 3.60 10.48 0.80
N VAL A 31 2.91 10.66 -0.33
CA VAL A 31 2.09 9.62 -0.97
C VAL A 31 2.91 8.93 -2.05
N TYR A 32 2.79 7.60 -2.11
CA TYR A 32 3.44 6.77 -3.12
C TYR A 32 2.39 5.89 -3.80
N ARG A 33 2.60 5.63 -5.08
CA ARG A 33 1.78 4.72 -5.88
C ARG A 33 2.61 3.55 -6.33
N TYR A 34 2.11 2.36 -6.12
CA TYR A 34 2.70 1.10 -6.51
C TYR A 34 1.85 0.49 -7.63
N TYR A 35 2.49 0.18 -8.74
CA TYR A 35 1.84 -0.28 -9.96
C TYR A 35 1.92 -1.79 -10.14
N ASN A 36 0.94 -2.35 -10.86
CA ASN A 36 0.83 -3.79 -11.11
C ASN A 36 0.76 -4.62 -9.81
N VAL A 37 0.21 -4.04 -8.75
CA VAL A 37 0.00 -4.74 -7.48
C VAL A 37 -1.27 -5.56 -7.63
N PRO A 38 -1.24 -6.89 -7.44
CA PRO A 38 -2.45 -7.70 -7.47
C PRO A 38 -3.39 -7.38 -6.31
N ALA A 39 -4.70 -7.55 -6.51
CA ALA A 39 -5.70 -7.30 -5.48
C ALA A 39 -5.45 -8.09 -4.18
N PHE A 40 -4.96 -9.33 -4.29
CA PHE A 40 -4.66 -10.15 -3.12
C PHE A 40 -3.55 -9.58 -2.24
N GLU A 41 -2.61 -8.79 -2.78
CA GLU A 41 -1.58 -8.13 -1.97
C GLU A 41 -2.19 -7.02 -1.12
N TYR A 42 -3.15 -6.28 -1.66
CA TYR A 42 -3.92 -5.30 -0.89
C TYR A 42 -4.75 -5.99 0.20
N GLU A 43 -5.48 -7.05 -0.14
CA GLU A 43 -6.28 -7.80 0.84
C GLU A 43 -5.42 -8.34 1.99
N ARG A 44 -4.24 -8.91 1.66
CA ARG A 44 -3.30 -9.40 2.66
C ARG A 44 -2.64 -8.28 3.47
N LEU A 45 -2.34 -7.14 2.85
CA LEU A 45 -1.83 -5.97 3.56
C LEU A 45 -2.85 -5.47 4.58
N MET A 46 -4.13 -5.38 4.22
CA MET A 46 -5.21 -4.94 5.10
C MET A 46 -5.56 -5.97 6.19
N ALA A 47 -5.33 -7.26 5.94
CA ALA A 47 -5.50 -8.33 6.92
C ALA A 47 -4.27 -8.55 7.82
N ALA A 48 -3.13 -7.91 7.53
CA ALA A 48 -1.89 -8.14 8.26
C ALA A 48 -1.92 -7.53 9.67
N ASN A 49 -1.44 -8.29 10.66
CA ASN A 49 -1.26 -7.80 12.04
C ASN A 49 -0.35 -6.56 12.12
N SER A 50 0.57 -6.40 11.16
CA SER A 50 1.40 -5.20 11.03
C SER A 50 1.52 -4.81 9.57
N HIS A 51 0.72 -3.82 9.17
CA HIS A 51 0.70 -3.26 7.81
C HIS A 51 2.10 -2.84 7.34
N GLY A 52 2.89 -2.20 8.21
CA GLY A 52 4.25 -1.75 7.86
C GLY A 52 5.23 -2.90 7.60
N VAL A 53 5.16 -3.99 8.38
CA VAL A 53 6.01 -5.16 8.18
C VAL A 53 5.62 -5.90 6.90
N TYR A 54 4.32 -6.12 6.68
CA TYR A 54 3.83 -6.75 5.47
C TYR A 54 4.21 -5.95 4.22
N PHE A 55 3.98 -4.64 4.26
CA PHE A 55 4.30 -3.74 3.16
C PHE A 55 5.80 -3.78 2.81
N ASN A 56 6.69 -3.70 3.80
CA ASN A 56 8.14 -3.73 3.55
C ASN A 56 8.60 -5.08 2.99
N ALA A 57 7.98 -6.19 3.40
CA ALA A 57 8.39 -7.53 2.98
C ALA A 57 7.84 -7.91 1.59
N ASN A 58 6.61 -7.52 1.26
CA ASN A 58 5.91 -8.02 0.08
C ASN A 58 5.68 -6.97 -1.00
N ILE A 59 5.72 -5.66 -0.68
CA ILE A 59 5.31 -4.62 -1.63
C ILE A 59 6.44 -3.66 -1.98
N ARG A 60 7.13 -3.09 -0.98
CA ARG A 60 8.07 -1.96 -1.15
C ARG A 60 9.05 -2.12 -2.32
N ASP A 61 9.73 -3.26 -2.39
CA ASP A 61 10.81 -3.49 -3.36
C ASP A 61 10.39 -4.45 -4.50
N ASN A 62 9.14 -4.95 -4.45
CA ASN A 62 8.62 -5.94 -5.41
C ASN A 62 7.80 -5.31 -6.54
N TYR A 63 7.33 -4.07 -6.35
CA TYR A 63 6.49 -3.38 -7.33
C TYR A 63 7.07 -2.04 -7.75
N PRO A 64 6.96 -1.64 -9.03
CA PRO A 64 7.33 -0.31 -9.48
C PRO A 64 6.55 0.73 -8.69
N SER A 65 7.28 1.70 -8.14
CA SER A 65 6.69 2.75 -7.33
C SER A 65 7.04 4.13 -7.87
N GLU A 66 6.09 5.05 -7.80
CA GLU A 66 6.36 6.48 -7.98
C GLU A 66 5.91 7.27 -6.75
N ARG A 67 6.51 8.43 -6.56
CA ARG A 67 6.06 9.40 -5.58
C ARG A 67 5.03 10.31 -6.25
N ALA A 68 3.85 10.43 -5.64
CA ALA A 68 2.78 11.32 -6.07
C ALA A 68 2.97 12.74 -5.53
#